data_AF-A0AA97CL01-F1
#
_entry.id   AF-A0AA97CL01-F1
#
_cell.length_a   1.000
_cell.length_b   1.000
_cell.length_c   1.000
_cell.angle_alpha   90.00
_cell.angle_beta   90.00
_cell.angle_gamma   90.00
#
_symmetry.space_group_name_H-M   'P 1'
#
loop_
_entity.id
_entity.type
_entity.pdbx_description
1 polymer ?
#
loop_
_entity_poly.entity_id
_entity_poly.type
_entity_poly.pdbx_seq_one_letter_code
_entity_poly.pdbx_strand_id
1 'polypeptide(L)' 'MNKTLTFGQKAVGLSFNPSNDSLVDHFKVKLADLIDEANAVRETSDDPEVKRMASIAITELQTAQMWIVKAVTWKN' A
#
# COMPACT_ATOMS: atom_id res chain seq x y z
N MET A 1 9.22 18.71 11.37
CA MET A 1 7.81 18.66 10.94
C MET A 1 7.45 17.20 10.74
N ASN A 2 6.51 16.64 11.52
CA ASN A 2 6.03 15.28 11.27
C ASN A 2 5.18 15.31 10.00
N LYS A 3 5.73 14.78 8.90
CA LYS A 3 5.02 14.68 7.63
C LYS A 3 3.86 13.70 7.81
N THR A 4 2.62 14.17 7.68
CA THR A 4 1.44 13.30 7.73
C THR A 4 1.49 12.35 6.54
N LEU A 5 1.57 11.04 6.82
CA LEU A 5 1.53 10.01 5.79
C LEU A 5 0.16 9.99 5.08
N THR A 6 0.16 9.68 3.79
CA THR A 6 -1.06 9.43 3.00
C THR A 6 -1.77 8.15 3.46
N PHE A 7 -2.95 7.86 2.90
CA PHE A 7 -3.69 6.65 3.23
C PHE A 7 -2.89 5.40 2.83
N GLY A 8 -2.36 5.37 1.61
CA GLY A 8 -1.52 4.31 1.09
C GLY A 8 -0.22 4.12 1.87
N GLN A 9 0.45 5.21 2.23
CA GLN A 9 1.70 5.14 3.01
C GLN A 9 1.49 4.58 4.41
N LYS A 10 0.34 4.88 5.04
CA LYS A 10 -0.06 4.25 6.31
C LYS A 10 -0.40 2.78 6.11
N ALA A 11 -1.14 2.45 5.06
CA ALA A 11 -1.57 1.09 4.72
C ALA A 11 -0.39 0.11 4.57
N VAL A 12 0.70 0.54 3.92
CA VAL A 12 1.90 -0.31 3.72
C VAL A 12 2.92 -0.22 4.87
N GLY A 13 2.65 0.59 5.88
CA GLY A 13 3.60 0.89 6.95
C GLY A 13 4.93 1.41 6.39
N LEU A 14 4.89 2.51 5.64
CA LEU A 14 6.06 3.01 4.89
C LEU A 14 7.28 3.28 5.79
N SER A 15 7.08 3.69 7.04
CA SER A 15 8.17 3.95 8.01
C SER A 15 8.74 2.68 8.68
N PHE A 16 8.21 1.50 8.38
CA PHE A 16 8.63 0.23 9.00
C PHE A 16 9.47 -0.60 8.01
N ASN A 17 10.78 -0.39 7.99
CA ASN A 17 11.73 -1.22 7.23
C ASN A 17 12.97 -1.56 8.10
N PRO A 18 12.83 -2.49 9.07
CA PRO A 18 13.94 -2.84 9.98
C PRO A 18 15.14 -3.50 9.27
N SER A 19 14.93 -4.08 8.07
CA SER A 19 16.00 -4.61 7.23
C SER A 19 16.83 -3.52 6.55
N ASN A 20 16.36 -2.27 6.52
CA ASN A 20 16.95 -1.16 5.75
C ASN A 20 17.23 -1.53 4.28
N ASP A 21 16.37 -2.39 3.71
CA ASP A 21 16.50 -2.86 2.33
C ASP A 21 15.80 -1.88 1.39
N SER A 22 16.57 -1.26 0.50
CA SER A 22 16.05 -0.28 -0.47
C SER A 22 14.97 -0.85 -1.41
N LEU A 23 14.99 -2.17 -1.67
CA LEU A 23 13.98 -2.82 -2.50
C LEU A 23 12.64 -2.95 -1.76
N VAL A 24 12.66 -3.16 -0.44
CA VAL A 24 11.46 -3.12 0.41
C VAL A 24 10.82 -1.74 0.35
N ASP A 25 11.61 -0.67 0.49
CA ASP A 25 11.10 0.70 0.42
C ASP A 25 10.51 1.01 -0.96
N HIS A 26 11.20 0.62 -2.02
CA HIS A 26 10.73 0.80 -3.40
C HIS A 26 9.36 0.17 -3.64
N PHE A 27 9.16 -1.09 -3.22
CA PHE A 27 7.87 -1.75 -3.35
C PHE A 27 6.80 -1.10 -2.48
N LYS A 28 7.14 -0.69 -1.25
CA LYS A 28 6.20 0.00 -0.35
C LYS A 28 5.73 1.33 -0.93
N VAL A 29 6.63 2.16 -1.47
CA VAL A 29 6.26 3.43 -2.11
C VAL A 29 5.30 3.18 -3.27
N LYS A 30 5.65 2.28 -4.20
CA LYS A 30 4.80 2.00 -5.37
C LYS A 30 3.41 1.48 -4.99
N LEU A 31 3.34 0.57 -4.02
CA LEU A 31 2.06 0.01 -3.58
C LEU A 31 1.25 1.03 -2.77
N ALA A 32 1.91 1.92 -2.02
CA ALA A 32 1.23 3.05 -1.38
C ALA A 32 0.59 3.98 -2.41
N ASP A 33 1.30 4.34 -3.48
CA ASP A 33 0.78 5.23 -4.53
C ASP A 33 -0.46 4.61 -5.20
N LEU A 34 -0.40 3.32 -5.56
CA LEU A 34 -1.55 2.60 -6.13
C LEU A 34 -2.74 2.50 -5.16
N ILE A 35 -2.48 2.33 -3.86
CA ILE A 35 -3.53 2.32 -2.82
C ILE A 35 -4.15 3.72 -2.68
N ASP A 36 -3.37 4.79 -2.77
CA ASP A 36 -3.89 6.15 -2.75
C ASP A 36 -4.77 6.44 -3.98
N GLU A 37 -4.38 5.97 -5.17
CA GLU A 37 -5.21 6.07 -6.38
C GLU A 37 -6.52 5.29 -6.24
N ALA A 38 -6.47 4.04 -5.76
CA ALA A 38 -7.67 3.25 -5.52
C ALA A 38 -8.58 3.88 -4.44
N ASN A 39 -7.99 4.47 -3.41
CA ASN A 39 -8.72 5.20 -2.39
C ASN A 39 -9.37 6.46 -2.97
N ALA A 40 -8.69 7.19 -3.84
CA ALA A 40 -9.29 8.34 -4.52
C ALA A 40 -10.54 7.93 -5.30
N VAL A 41 -10.48 6.84 -6.09
CA VAL A 41 -11.66 6.28 -6.80
C VAL A 41 -12.79 5.95 -5.83
N ARG A 42 -12.48 5.32 -4.69
CA ARG A 42 -13.46 4.98 -3.66
C ARG A 42 -14.14 6.22 -3.07
N GLU A 43 -13.39 7.26 -2.76
CA GLU A 43 -13.92 8.47 -2.12
C GLU A 43 -14.69 9.37 -3.10
N THR A 44 -14.33 9.36 -4.39
CA THR A 44 -14.97 10.23 -5.40
C THR A 44 -16.22 9.67 -6.05
N SER A 45 -16.42 8.35 -6.00
CA SER A 45 -17.60 7.70 -6.59
C SER A 45 -18.82 7.81 -5.67
N ASP A 46 -20.02 7.91 -6.23
CA ASP A 46 -21.28 7.71 -5.48
C ASP A 46 -21.86 6.29 -5.65
N ASP A 47 -21.36 5.52 -6.62
CA ASP A 47 -21.80 4.15 -6.87
C ASP A 47 -21.24 3.18 -5.79
N PRO A 48 -22.11 2.50 -5.01
CA PRO A 48 -21.69 1.56 -3.99
C PRO A 48 -20.82 0.40 -4.50
N GLU A 49 -21.06 -0.11 -5.71
CA GLU A 49 -20.29 -1.21 -6.28
C GLU A 49 -18.89 -0.77 -6.68
N VAL A 50 -18.72 0.46 -7.17
CA VAL A 50 -17.39 1.04 -7.43
C VAL A 50 -16.61 1.16 -6.12
N LYS A 51 -17.24 1.62 -5.03
CA LYS A 51 -16.59 1.69 -3.70
C LYS A 51 -16.17 0.31 -3.19
N ARG A 52 -17.02 -0.70 -3.40
CA ARG A 52 -16.73 -2.09 -3.02
C ARG A 52 -15.54 -2.64 -3.80
N MET A 53 -15.50 -2.46 -5.13
CA MET A 53 -14.38 -2.92 -5.97
C MET A 53 -13.08 -2.20 -5.63
N ALA A 54 -13.11 -0.88 -5.40
CA ALA A 54 -11.93 -0.12 -4.98
C ALA A 54 -11.41 -0.60 -3.61
N SER A 55 -12.31 -0.92 -2.67
CA SER A 55 -11.92 -1.48 -1.37
C SER A 55 -11.26 -2.85 -1.49
N ILE A 56 -11.78 -3.73 -2.37
CA ILE A 56 -11.15 -5.02 -2.67
C ILE A 56 -9.75 -4.80 -3.25
N ALA A 57 -9.60 -3.91 -4.23
CA ALA A 57 -8.30 -3.60 -4.82
C ALA A 57 -7.27 -3.14 -3.77
N ILE A 58 -7.68 -2.27 -2.83
CA ILE A 58 -6.83 -1.83 -1.72
C ILE A 58 -6.38 -3.02 -0.85
N THR A 59 -7.29 -3.94 -0.50
CA THR A 59 -6.97 -5.14 0.30
C THR A 59 -5.99 -6.06 -0.43
N GLU A 60 -6.19 -6.28 -1.72
CA GLU A 60 -5.31 -7.12 -2.53
C GLU A 60 -3.92 -6.49 -2.68
N LEU A 61 -3.83 -5.17 -2.84
CA LEU A 61 -2.55 -4.44 -2.90
C LEU A 61 -1.79 -4.53 -1.58
N GLN A 62 -2.46 -4.39 -0.43
CA GLN A 62 -1.85 -4.60 0.90
C GLN A 62 -1.35 -6.04 1.05
N THR A 63 -2.13 -7.01 0.58
CA THR A 63 -1.75 -8.43 0.62
C THR A 63 -0.52 -8.70 -0.24
N ALA A 64 -0.50 -8.19 -1.48
CA ALA A 64 0.65 -8.26 -2.37
C ALA A 64 1.90 -7.60 -1.73
N GLN A 65 1.73 -6.45 -1.07
CA GLN A 65 2.80 -5.75 -0.36
C GLN A 65 3.44 -6.62 0.73
N MET A 66 2.65 -7.33 1.52
CA MET A 66 3.18 -8.24 2.54
C MET A 66 3.95 -9.41 1.93
N TRP A 67 3.42 -10.03 0.87
CA TRP A 67 4.08 -11.15 0.20
C TRP A 67 5.39 -10.76 -0.49
N ILE A 68 5.44 -9.60 -1.16
CA ILE A 68 6.68 -9.15 -1.81
C ILE A 68 7.76 -8.81 -0.78
N VAL A 69 7.41 -8.18 0.35
CA VAL A 69 8.38 -7.93 1.42
C VAL A 69 8.91 -9.23 2.02
N LYS A 70 8.04 -10.21 2.25
CA LYS A 70 8.46 -11.54 2.69
C LYS A 70 9.43 -12.18 1.68
N ALA A 71 9.14 -12.10 0.38
CA ALA A 71 10.00 -12.65 -0.66
C ALA A 71 11.36 -11.94 -0.72
N VAL A 72 11.39 -10.60 -0.68
CA VAL A 72 12.62 -9.80 -0.69
C VAL A 72 13.51 -10.09 0.52
N THR A 73 12.91 -10.28 1.69
CA THR A 73 13.62 -10.51 2.96
C THR A 73 13.85 -11.98 3.29
N TRP A 74 13.48 -12.89 2.39
CA TRP A 74 13.62 -14.32 2.59
C TRP A 74 15.09 -14.74 2.62
N LYS A 75 15.52 -15.36 3.72
CA LYS A 75 16.87 -15.94 3.86
C LYS A 75 16.75 -17.47 3.93
N ASN A 76 17.35 -18.16 2.96
CA ASN A 76 17.56 -19.60 2.99
C ASN A 76 18.80 -19.95 3.80
#